data_AF-A0A397W8C1-F1
#
_entry.id   AF-A0A397W8C1-F1
#
_cell.length_a   1.000
_cell.length_b   1.000
_cell.length_c   1.000
_cell.angle_alpha   90.00
_cell.angle_beta   90.00
_cell.angle_gamma   90.00
#
_symmetry.space_group_name_H-M   'P 1'
#
loop_
_entity.id
_entity.type
_entity.pdbx_description
1 polymer ?
#
loop_
_entity_poly.entity_id
_entity_poly.type
_entity_poly.pdbx_seq_one_letter_code
_entity_poly.pdbx_strand_id
1 'polypeptide(L)'
;MNNSSPFSSFHPDERYTTRIKNILTEYPDGSQILREILQNSDDAKSTVQTFILDHNTYPTEKLFDSRLDRYQGPALLAINDSIFQPDDFKSLLSLANSEKRNKFDKIGVMGIGFNSIFHITDVASIVSGSSYVLIDPHARGYCDLPPGQRGFKADYVANDLVKKYPDQFMPFTIALNNTLNGFYNGTILRYSLRTETDAAESEISNKIYQISQMEELFKIFYDVDNITCLIFLKYIEKISFYEIKKGRKIPEPLYQIDITNAKEISNKRTLLANNIMSMITSPLTFGTFETIYKMKFCQSSAQGNINSEWLIINYIADVNDENYAKFKTYIRDCKFVPNVGLAARIDYVSKNIGKLYCFLPLPGNKDDFSVSINGCFAVSKNRRHLESSMDDDLVIINFINFINANIFRLQMIHYASKVHGINIYLKRLFRLYGKNFYHKQQNMYHLKKFIHFGQYLKMSSLKD
;
A
#
# COMPACT_ATOMS: atom_id res chain seq x y z
N MET A 1 54.29 23.78 -13.59
CA MET A 1 53.25 24.69 -13.04
C MET A 1 52.05 23.83 -12.71
N ASN A 2 51.81 23.58 -11.42
CA ASN A 2 50.62 22.89 -10.96
C ASN A 2 49.44 23.84 -11.15
N ASN A 3 48.55 23.56 -12.09
CA ASN A 3 47.23 24.18 -12.13
C ASN A 3 46.42 23.63 -10.95
N SER A 4 46.67 24.14 -9.74
CA SER A 4 45.73 23.98 -8.63
C SER A 4 44.54 24.87 -8.95
N SER A 5 43.43 24.25 -9.35
CA SER A 5 42.13 24.92 -9.43
C SER A 5 41.90 25.75 -8.16
N PRO A 6 41.51 27.03 -8.25
CA PRO A 6 41.17 27.84 -7.08
C PRO A 6 39.83 27.42 -6.45
N PHE A 7 39.11 26.48 -7.08
CA PHE A 7 37.82 25.98 -6.62
C PHE A 7 38.00 24.76 -5.72
N SER A 8 37.47 24.84 -4.50
CA SER A 8 37.29 23.70 -3.60
C SER A 8 35.99 22.95 -3.94
N SER A 9 35.91 21.66 -3.58
CA SER A 9 34.66 20.90 -3.73
C SER A 9 33.58 21.50 -2.83
N PHE A 10 32.46 21.91 -3.42
CA PHE A 10 31.28 22.41 -2.70
C PHE A 10 30.08 21.55 -3.06
N HIS A 11 29.69 20.65 -2.15
CA HIS A 11 28.60 19.71 -2.34
C HIS A 11 27.58 19.88 -1.22
N PRO A 12 26.53 20.70 -1.40
CA PRO A 12 25.41 20.70 -0.48
C PRO A 12 24.75 19.32 -0.48
N ASP A 13 24.69 18.66 0.67
CA ASP A 13 24.12 17.32 0.86
C ASP A 13 22.99 17.37 1.91
N GLU A 14 21.92 16.61 1.69
CA GLU A 14 20.81 16.45 2.64
C GLU A 14 21.02 15.16 3.43
N ARG A 15 21.04 15.24 4.77
CA ARG A 15 21.14 14.02 5.59
C ARG A 15 19.93 13.11 5.33
N TYR A 16 20.21 11.82 5.15
CA TYR A 16 19.20 10.77 4.93
C TYR A 16 18.12 10.74 6.02
N THR A 17 18.50 10.98 7.27
CA THR A 17 17.59 11.10 8.43
C THR A 17 16.66 12.30 8.30
N THR A 18 17.17 13.47 7.88
CA THR A 18 16.38 14.67 7.58
C THR A 18 15.37 14.39 6.47
N ARG A 19 15.79 13.68 5.41
CA ARG A 19 14.90 13.29 4.31
C ARG A 19 13.74 12.42 4.80
N ILE A 20 14.02 11.39 5.60
CA ILE A 20 12.97 10.53 6.17
C ILE A 20 12.06 11.33 7.09
N LYS A 21 12.62 12.18 7.96
CA LYS A 21 11.83 13.05 8.84
C LYS A 21 10.84 13.90 8.04
N ASN A 22 11.29 14.53 6.96
CA ASN A 22 10.43 15.32 6.07
C ASN A 22 9.33 14.45 5.45
N ILE A 23 9.65 13.23 4.99
CA ILE A 23 8.66 12.27 4.50
C ILE A 23 7.62 11.96 5.59
N LEU A 24 8.04 11.68 6.83
CA LEU A 24 7.12 11.39 7.94
C LEU A 24 6.24 12.59 8.33
N THR A 25 6.66 13.82 8.07
CA THR A 25 5.78 15.00 8.28
C THR A 25 4.68 15.10 7.23
N GLU A 26 4.96 14.68 5.99
CA GLU A 26 3.96 14.65 4.93
C GLU A 26 3.03 13.44 5.09
N TYR A 27 3.59 12.27 5.39
CA TYR A 27 2.88 11.01 5.55
C TYR A 27 2.43 10.80 6.98
N PRO A 28 1.13 10.84 7.26
CA PRO A 28 0.64 10.63 8.61
C PRO A 28 0.95 9.24 9.16
N ASP A 29 0.95 9.17 10.48
CA ASP A 29 0.98 7.94 11.24
C ASP A 29 -0.38 7.19 11.18
N GLY A 30 -0.46 6.05 11.85
CA GLY A 30 -1.69 5.28 12.00
C GLY A 30 -1.77 4.04 11.11
N SER A 31 -2.99 3.64 10.72
CA SER A 31 -3.21 2.41 9.93
C SER A 31 -2.60 2.46 8.52
N GLN A 32 -2.15 3.65 8.07
CA GLN A 32 -1.37 3.79 6.84
C GLN A 32 -0.10 2.94 6.85
N ILE A 33 0.54 2.76 8.01
CA ILE A 33 1.76 1.96 8.13
C ILE A 33 1.49 0.51 7.71
N LEU A 34 0.38 -0.08 8.19
CA LEU A 34 -0.04 -1.43 7.82
C LEU A 34 -0.44 -1.52 6.35
N ARG A 35 -1.10 -0.48 5.82
CA ARG A 35 -1.47 -0.38 4.40
C ARG A 35 -0.25 -0.37 3.48
N GLU A 36 0.80 0.39 3.82
CA GLU A 36 2.04 0.44 3.03
C GLU A 36 2.81 -0.89 3.11
N ILE A 37 2.85 -1.55 4.28
CA ILE A 37 3.43 -2.90 4.38
C ILE A 37 2.66 -3.90 3.51
N LEU A 38 1.32 -3.86 3.56
CA LEU A 38 0.46 -4.72 2.75
C LEU A 38 0.67 -4.49 1.25
N GLN A 39 0.81 -3.23 0.82
CA GLN A 39 1.11 -2.89 -0.57
C GLN A 39 2.48 -3.42 -1.00
N ASN A 40 3.50 -3.33 -0.14
CA ASN A 40 4.83 -3.87 -0.43
C ASN A 40 4.79 -5.40 -0.65
N SER A 41 3.99 -6.11 0.16
CA SER A 41 3.81 -7.55 0.00
C SER A 41 3.03 -7.90 -1.27
N ASP A 42 2.00 -7.13 -1.62
CA ASP A 42 1.29 -7.29 -2.90
C ASP A 42 2.22 -7.04 -4.10
N ASP A 43 3.03 -5.99 -4.08
CA ASP A 43 4.01 -5.67 -5.13
C ASP A 43 5.12 -6.73 -5.25
N ALA A 44 5.42 -7.44 -4.16
CA ALA A 44 6.30 -8.59 -4.13
C ALA A 44 5.61 -9.89 -4.59
N LYS A 45 4.33 -9.81 -4.97
CA LYS A 45 3.46 -10.93 -5.42
C LYS A 45 3.20 -11.98 -4.34
N SER A 46 3.22 -11.55 -3.09
CA SER A 46 2.84 -12.38 -1.95
C SER A 46 1.34 -12.68 -2.00
N THR A 47 0.94 -13.88 -1.57
CA THR A 47 -0.45 -14.28 -1.40
C THR A 47 -0.93 -14.12 0.04
N VAL A 48 -0.01 -14.06 1.01
CA VAL A 48 -0.33 -13.93 2.44
C VAL A 48 0.46 -12.80 3.07
N GLN A 49 -0.21 -12.00 3.90
CA GLN A 49 0.43 -11.06 4.82
C GLN A 49 0.03 -11.37 6.27
N THR A 50 1.00 -11.69 7.10
CA THR A 50 0.82 -11.91 8.55
C THR A 50 1.47 -10.76 9.32
N PHE A 51 0.72 -10.13 10.21
CA PHE A 51 1.22 -9.16 11.17
C PHE A 51 1.28 -9.79 12.56
N ILE A 52 2.39 -9.61 13.26
CA ILE A 52 2.55 -10.09 14.63
C ILE A 52 3.01 -8.93 15.50
N LEU A 53 2.27 -8.63 16.57
CA LEU A 53 2.75 -7.73 17.61
C LEU A 53 3.46 -8.57 18.68
N ASP A 54 4.76 -8.40 18.81
CA ASP A 54 5.58 -9.14 19.78
C ASP A 54 5.93 -8.24 20.97
N HIS A 55 5.51 -8.67 22.16
CA HIS A 55 5.65 -7.90 23.40
C HIS A 55 6.95 -8.26 24.15
N ASN A 56 7.74 -9.20 23.63
CA ASN A 56 8.89 -9.72 24.33
C ASN A 56 10.11 -8.81 24.22
N THR A 57 10.99 -9.01 25.21
CA THR A 57 12.39 -8.58 25.14
C THR A 57 13.24 -9.84 25.11
N TYR A 58 14.20 -9.89 24.21
CA TYR A 58 15.05 -11.03 23.93
C TYR A 58 16.42 -10.90 24.59
N PRO A 59 17.14 -12.02 24.82
CA PRO A 59 18.52 -11.99 25.27
C PRO A 59 19.44 -11.19 24.33
N THR A 60 20.58 -10.76 24.85
CA THR A 60 21.50 -9.81 24.19
C THR A 60 22.96 -10.26 24.23
N GLU A 61 23.23 -11.49 24.67
CA GLU A 61 24.60 -12.01 24.89
C GLU A 61 25.28 -12.39 23.57
N LYS A 62 24.53 -12.95 22.62
CA LYS A 62 25.05 -13.46 21.34
C LYS A 62 24.44 -12.75 20.13
N LEU A 63 24.74 -11.47 20.02
CA LEU A 63 24.36 -10.60 18.90
C LEU A 63 25.51 -10.41 17.91
N PHE A 64 25.21 -9.95 16.69
CA PHE A 64 26.27 -9.61 15.71
C PHE A 64 27.20 -8.50 16.21
N ASP A 65 26.62 -7.56 16.94
CA ASP A 65 27.27 -6.42 17.55
C ASP A 65 26.53 -6.14 18.86
N SER A 66 27.25 -5.87 19.94
CA SER A 66 26.65 -5.64 21.26
C SER A 66 25.69 -4.45 21.27
N ARG A 67 25.90 -3.46 20.39
CA ARG A 67 25.04 -2.27 20.27
C ARG A 67 23.66 -2.54 19.66
N LEU A 68 23.42 -3.77 19.19
CA LEU A 68 22.11 -4.21 18.67
C LEU A 68 21.16 -4.65 19.81
N ASP A 69 21.65 -4.72 21.04
CA ASP A 69 20.89 -5.05 22.24
C ASP A 69 19.64 -4.17 22.42
N ARG A 70 19.76 -2.87 22.12
CA ARG A 70 18.65 -1.91 22.16
C ARG A 70 17.48 -2.26 21.24
N TYR A 71 17.72 -3.06 20.20
CA TYR A 71 16.69 -3.49 19.26
C TYR A 71 16.11 -4.87 19.60
N GLN A 72 16.48 -5.49 20.72
CA GLN A 72 15.95 -6.79 21.16
C GLN A 72 14.63 -6.70 21.92
N GLY A 73 14.02 -5.51 22.00
CA GLY A 73 12.72 -5.28 22.63
C GLY A 73 11.49 -5.63 21.77
N PRO A 74 10.30 -5.16 22.21
CA PRO A 74 9.03 -5.34 21.51
C PRO A 74 9.09 -4.87 20.06
N ALA A 75 8.34 -5.52 19.18
CA ALA A 75 8.41 -5.27 17.74
C ALA A 75 7.08 -5.53 17.03
N LEU A 76 6.88 -4.82 15.92
CA LEU A 76 5.94 -5.26 14.88
C LEU A 76 6.70 -6.17 13.91
N LEU A 77 6.20 -7.37 13.67
CA LEU A 77 6.66 -8.23 12.58
C LEU A 77 5.64 -8.27 11.45
N ALA A 78 6.15 -8.27 10.23
CA ALA A 78 5.39 -8.46 9.00
C ALA A 78 6.00 -9.62 8.21
N ILE A 79 5.23 -10.69 8.05
CA ILE A 79 5.66 -11.95 7.43
C ILE A 79 4.85 -12.17 6.16
N ASN A 80 5.53 -12.52 5.07
CA ASN A 80 4.91 -12.76 3.78
C ASN A 80 5.58 -13.94 3.04
N ASP A 81 4.89 -14.54 2.07
CA ASP A 81 5.34 -15.74 1.33
C ASP A 81 6.17 -15.43 0.06
N SER A 82 6.59 -14.17 -0.12
CA SER A 82 7.47 -13.76 -1.21
C SER A 82 8.93 -13.63 -0.76
N ILE A 83 9.88 -13.85 -1.66
CA ILE A 83 11.31 -13.68 -1.41
C ILE A 83 11.81 -12.40 -2.09
N PHE A 84 12.56 -11.58 -1.35
CA PHE A 84 13.21 -10.39 -1.87
C PHE A 84 14.18 -10.75 -2.99
N GLN A 85 13.93 -10.19 -4.16
CA GLN A 85 14.84 -10.28 -5.30
C GLN A 85 15.97 -9.25 -5.16
N PRO A 86 17.10 -9.42 -5.88
CA PRO A 86 18.20 -8.45 -5.86
C PRO A 86 17.75 -7.01 -6.12
N ASP A 87 16.75 -6.83 -6.98
CA ASP A 87 16.19 -5.52 -7.28
C ASP A 87 15.29 -4.96 -6.18
N ASP A 88 14.72 -5.79 -5.31
CA ASP A 88 13.98 -5.34 -4.12
C ASP A 88 14.94 -4.75 -3.08
N PHE A 89 16.12 -5.33 -2.92
CA PHE A 89 17.15 -4.76 -2.05
C PHE A 89 17.66 -3.41 -2.58
N LYS A 90 17.92 -3.30 -3.88
CA LYS A 90 18.28 -2.00 -4.50
C LYS A 90 17.19 -0.95 -4.29
N SER A 91 15.93 -1.39 -4.39
CA SER A 91 14.75 -0.55 -4.20
C SER A 91 14.60 -0.04 -2.77
N LEU A 92 14.92 -0.86 -1.76
CA LEU A 92 14.91 -0.46 -0.35
C LEU A 92 15.97 0.61 -0.05
N LEU A 93 17.12 0.53 -0.72
CA LEU A 93 18.24 1.47 -0.53
C LEU A 93 18.04 2.80 -1.26
N SER A 94 17.13 2.86 -2.24
CA SER A 94 16.84 4.07 -3.00
C SER A 94 15.74 4.90 -2.34
N LEU A 95 16.10 5.86 -1.46
CA LEU A 95 15.11 6.76 -0.83
C LEU A 95 14.36 7.69 -1.79
N ALA A 96 14.85 7.86 -3.02
CA ALA A 96 14.30 8.84 -3.95
C ALA A 96 14.62 8.60 -5.43
N ASN A 97 15.32 7.54 -5.82
CA ASN A 97 15.55 7.30 -7.25
C ASN A 97 14.26 6.80 -7.91
N SER A 98 13.52 7.78 -8.41
CA SER A 98 12.41 7.69 -9.36
C SER A 98 12.80 7.06 -10.72
N GLU A 99 13.90 6.30 -10.80
CA GLU A 99 14.21 5.45 -11.96
C GLU A 99 13.23 4.26 -12.08
N LYS A 100 12.40 4.05 -11.05
CA LYS A 100 11.27 3.11 -11.03
C LYS A 100 10.07 3.47 -11.92
N ARG A 101 10.15 4.45 -12.83
CA ARG A 101 9.14 4.59 -13.91
C ARG A 101 9.08 3.36 -14.83
N ASN A 102 10.02 2.41 -14.71
CA ASN A 102 10.16 1.28 -15.63
C ASN A 102 9.60 -0.08 -15.17
N LYS A 103 9.09 -0.25 -13.95
CA LYS A 103 8.55 -1.54 -13.49
C LYS A 103 7.03 -1.50 -13.35
N PHE A 104 6.36 -2.02 -14.38
CA PHE A 104 4.90 -2.00 -14.59
C PHE A 104 4.07 -2.75 -13.55
N ASP A 105 4.66 -3.69 -12.80
CA ASP A 105 3.92 -4.56 -11.87
C ASP A 105 3.98 -4.09 -10.41
N LYS A 106 4.92 -3.20 -10.08
CA LYS A 106 5.10 -2.67 -8.72
C LYS A 106 4.38 -1.34 -8.62
N ILE A 107 3.21 -1.33 -8.00
CA ILE A 107 2.36 -0.16 -7.92
C ILE A 107 2.88 0.72 -6.79
N GLY A 108 3.84 1.56 -7.16
CA GLY A 108 4.41 2.58 -6.31
C GLY A 108 5.37 3.42 -7.12
N VAL A 109 4.86 4.47 -7.77
CA VAL A 109 5.69 5.52 -8.41
C VAL A 109 6.62 6.20 -7.40
N MET A 110 6.50 5.89 -6.11
CA MET A 110 7.34 6.42 -5.06
C MET A 110 7.72 5.31 -4.10
N GLY A 111 9.00 4.90 -4.07
CA GLY A 111 9.60 4.07 -3.02
C GLY A 111 9.64 4.75 -1.64
N ILE A 112 8.71 5.68 -1.41
CA ILE A 112 8.55 6.48 -0.21
C ILE A 112 7.69 5.74 0.82
N GLY A 113 6.78 4.86 0.37
CA GLY A 113 5.84 4.13 1.25
C GLY A 113 6.52 3.25 2.31
N PHE A 114 7.65 2.63 1.97
CA PHE A 114 8.47 1.88 2.93
C PHE A 114 8.91 2.75 4.11
N ASN A 115 9.19 4.04 3.91
CA ASN A 115 9.68 4.92 4.97
C ASN A 115 8.64 5.17 6.06
N SER A 116 7.35 4.90 5.81
CA SER A 116 6.29 5.04 6.82
C SER A 116 6.52 4.19 8.07
N ILE A 117 7.28 3.08 7.96
CA ILE A 117 7.67 2.26 9.13
C ILE A 117 8.48 3.08 10.14
N PHE A 118 9.20 4.12 9.71
CA PHE A 118 10.04 4.90 10.60
C PHE A 118 9.23 5.80 11.56
N HIS A 119 7.90 5.83 11.43
CA HIS A 119 7.03 6.31 12.51
C HIS A 119 7.19 5.49 13.78
N ILE A 120 7.35 4.15 13.68
CA ILE A 120 7.38 3.24 14.84
C ILE A 120 8.77 2.74 15.19
N THR A 121 9.73 2.77 14.27
CA THR A 121 11.06 2.20 14.47
C THR A 121 12.18 3.10 13.93
N ASP A 122 13.39 2.96 14.47
CA ASP A 122 14.60 3.51 13.87
C ASP A 122 15.35 2.51 12.99
N VAL A 123 15.16 1.20 13.19
CA VAL A 123 15.89 0.14 12.51
C VAL A 123 14.95 -0.96 12.04
N ALA A 124 15.09 -1.38 10.80
CA ALA A 124 14.37 -2.52 10.25
C ALA A 124 15.32 -3.70 10.03
N SER A 125 14.94 -4.88 10.53
CA SER A 125 15.66 -6.13 10.26
C SER A 125 14.83 -7.03 9.35
N ILE A 126 15.47 -7.73 8.41
CA ILE A 126 14.82 -8.51 7.36
C ILE A 126 15.48 -9.88 7.27
N VAL A 127 14.68 -10.94 7.27
CA VAL A 127 15.08 -12.29 6.85
C VAL A 127 14.30 -12.63 5.58
N SER A 128 15.01 -12.96 4.49
CA SER A 128 14.38 -13.36 3.23
C SER A 128 15.28 -14.30 2.44
N GLY A 129 14.82 -15.52 2.14
CA GLY A 129 15.67 -16.56 1.55
C GLY A 129 16.83 -16.91 2.48
N SER A 130 18.07 -16.78 2.00
CA SER A 130 19.29 -16.89 2.83
C SER A 130 19.82 -15.55 3.35
N SER A 131 19.15 -14.44 3.03
CA SER A 131 19.64 -13.10 3.35
C SER A 131 19.11 -12.62 4.69
N TYR A 132 20.01 -12.11 5.53
CA TYR A 132 19.71 -11.22 6.64
C TYR A 132 20.12 -9.80 6.24
N VAL A 133 19.24 -8.82 6.47
CA VAL A 133 19.52 -7.41 6.22
C VAL A 133 19.11 -6.59 7.43
N LEU A 134 19.97 -5.67 7.85
CA LEU A 134 19.64 -4.62 8.81
C LEU A 134 19.74 -3.27 8.12
N ILE A 135 18.72 -2.43 8.29
CA ILE A 135 18.65 -1.07 7.76
C ILE A 135 18.66 -0.11 8.92
N ASP A 136 19.68 0.77 8.95
CA ASP A 136 19.85 1.81 9.95
C ASP A 136 20.05 3.17 9.25
N PRO A 137 18.98 3.93 9.04
CA PRO A 137 19.05 5.27 8.46
C PRO A 137 20.03 6.23 9.15
N HIS A 138 20.28 6.07 10.46
CA HIS A 138 21.17 6.96 11.22
C HIS A 138 22.65 6.70 10.95
N ALA A 139 22.97 5.63 10.22
CA ALA A 139 24.34 5.27 9.84
C ALA A 139 25.29 5.09 11.04
N ARG A 140 24.77 4.52 12.14
CA ARG A 140 25.51 4.30 13.40
C ARG A 140 26.68 3.32 13.23
N GLY A 141 26.65 2.50 12.18
CA GLY A 141 27.71 1.59 11.77
C GLY A 141 27.88 0.41 12.74
N TYR A 142 27.49 -0.80 12.32
CA TYR A 142 27.56 -2.03 13.13
C TYR A 142 28.57 -3.02 12.56
N CYS A 143 29.00 -4.00 13.37
CA CYS A 143 29.87 -5.10 12.94
C CYS A 143 31.21 -4.62 12.37
N ASP A 144 31.83 -3.61 13.01
CA ASP A 144 33.09 -2.98 12.60
C ASP A 144 33.11 -2.44 11.16
N LEU A 145 31.93 -2.23 10.56
CA LEU A 145 31.81 -1.59 9.26
C LEU A 145 32.14 -0.09 9.37
N PRO A 146 32.67 0.54 8.29
CA PRO A 146 33.02 1.95 8.31
C PRO A 146 31.86 2.85 8.75
N PRO A 147 32.13 3.96 9.48
CA PRO A 147 31.12 4.96 9.79
C PRO A 147 30.43 5.48 8.52
N GLY A 148 29.13 5.76 8.61
CA GLY A 148 28.34 6.19 7.46
C GLY A 148 27.62 5.06 6.72
N GLN A 149 27.86 3.80 7.08
CA GLN A 149 27.09 2.65 6.58
C GLN A 149 25.70 2.61 7.19
N ARG A 150 24.66 2.62 6.34
CA ARG A 150 23.24 2.69 6.74
C ARG A 150 22.59 1.33 6.96
N GLY A 151 23.38 0.34 7.37
CA GLY A 151 22.96 -1.05 7.48
C GLY A 151 23.99 -2.03 6.96
N PHE A 152 23.62 -3.31 6.93
CA PHE A 152 24.45 -4.39 6.40
C PHE A 152 23.59 -5.55 5.88
N LYS A 153 24.20 -6.38 5.04
CA LYS A 153 23.60 -7.61 4.51
C LYS A 153 24.56 -8.78 4.69
N ALA A 154 24.04 -9.91 5.12
CA ALA A 154 24.79 -11.16 5.24
C ALA A 154 23.98 -12.33 4.68
N ASP A 155 24.67 -13.33 4.11
CA ASP A 155 24.09 -14.64 3.90
C ASP A 155 24.17 -15.42 5.22
N TYR A 156 23.05 -15.52 5.93
CA TYR A 156 23.04 -16.11 7.27
C TYR A 156 23.13 -17.63 7.25
N VAL A 157 22.81 -18.26 6.12
CA VAL A 157 22.83 -19.71 5.94
C VAL A 157 24.25 -20.16 5.65
N ALA A 158 24.89 -19.58 4.63
CA ALA A 158 26.25 -19.93 4.24
C ALA A 158 27.29 -19.71 5.34
N ASN A 159 26.98 -18.82 6.30
CA ASN A 159 27.87 -18.47 7.40
C ASN A 159 27.46 -19.05 8.76
N ASP A 160 26.43 -19.91 8.82
CA ASP A 160 25.90 -20.51 10.04
C ASP A 160 25.57 -19.48 11.14
N LEU A 161 25.05 -18.30 10.74
CA LEU A 161 24.90 -17.18 11.65
C LEU A 161 23.84 -17.43 12.74
N VAL A 162 22.80 -18.23 12.46
CA VAL A 162 21.79 -18.61 13.47
C VAL A 162 22.43 -19.36 14.63
N LYS A 163 23.42 -20.22 14.36
CA LYS A 163 24.15 -20.98 15.39
C LYS A 163 25.15 -20.10 16.15
N LYS A 164 25.82 -19.19 15.45
CA LYS A 164 26.83 -18.29 16.04
C LYS A 164 26.20 -17.19 16.89
N TYR A 165 25.05 -16.66 16.45
CA TYR A 165 24.37 -15.51 17.03
C TYR A 165 22.89 -15.81 17.33
N PRO A 166 22.59 -16.82 18.17
CA PRO A 166 21.21 -17.28 18.39
C PRO A 166 20.28 -16.18 18.92
N ASP A 167 20.78 -15.27 19.75
CA ASP A 167 19.98 -14.19 20.34
C ASP A 167 19.49 -13.23 19.26
N GLN A 168 20.30 -12.99 18.23
CA GLN A 168 19.96 -12.12 17.10
C GLN A 168 18.80 -12.68 16.25
N PHE A 169 18.69 -14.02 16.17
CA PHE A 169 17.69 -14.72 15.35
C PHE A 169 16.50 -15.24 16.15
N MET A 170 16.58 -15.24 17.48
CA MET A 170 15.51 -15.69 18.37
C MET A 170 14.15 -15.02 18.10
N PRO A 171 14.05 -13.69 17.86
CA PRO A 171 12.77 -13.06 17.54
C PRO A 171 12.10 -13.64 16.28
N PHE A 172 12.89 -13.94 15.24
CA PHE A 172 12.39 -14.50 13.98
C PHE A 172 11.91 -15.94 14.15
N THR A 173 12.65 -16.74 14.91
CA THR A 173 12.29 -18.13 15.24
C THR A 173 10.96 -18.19 16.01
N ILE A 174 10.77 -17.32 17.00
CA ILE A 174 9.53 -17.29 17.78
C ILE A 174 8.35 -16.82 16.93
N ALA A 175 8.54 -15.82 16.07
CA ALA A 175 7.51 -15.35 15.15
C ALA A 175 7.03 -16.42 14.17
N LEU A 176 7.92 -17.32 13.73
CA LEU A 176 7.56 -18.47 12.89
C LEU A 176 6.89 -19.61 13.65
N ASN A 177 6.85 -19.55 14.98
CA ASN A 177 6.52 -20.68 15.85
C ASN A 177 7.32 -21.95 15.47
N ASN A 178 8.54 -21.76 14.96
CA ASN A 178 9.39 -22.82 14.44
C ASN A 178 10.83 -22.33 14.32
N THR A 179 11.80 -23.24 14.38
CA THR A 179 13.21 -22.87 14.27
C THR A 179 13.54 -22.34 12.88
N LEU A 180 14.15 -21.15 12.81
CA LEU A 180 14.72 -20.60 11.58
C LEU A 180 15.99 -21.38 11.23
N ASN A 181 15.84 -22.54 10.60
CA ASN A 181 16.94 -23.42 10.22
C ASN A 181 17.19 -23.33 8.72
N GLY A 182 18.28 -22.65 8.34
CA GLY A 182 18.67 -22.53 6.94
C GLY A 182 17.77 -21.57 6.15
N PHE A 183 17.57 -21.86 4.88
CA PHE A 183 16.86 -20.99 3.93
C PHE A 183 15.37 -20.82 4.30
N TYR A 184 14.91 -19.57 4.39
CA TYR A 184 13.51 -19.26 4.64
C TYR A 184 12.76 -18.93 3.34
N ASN A 185 11.74 -19.73 3.01
CA ASN A 185 10.93 -19.54 1.81
C ASN A 185 9.84 -18.47 2.02
N GLY A 186 10.26 -17.23 2.16
CA GLY A 186 9.40 -16.06 2.37
C GLY A 186 10.21 -14.87 2.86
N THR A 187 9.53 -13.88 3.42
CA THR A 187 10.15 -12.72 4.05
C THR A 187 9.58 -12.46 5.43
N ILE A 188 10.44 -12.13 6.39
CA ILE A 188 10.10 -11.61 7.72
C ILE A 188 10.75 -10.24 7.86
N LEU A 189 9.94 -9.21 8.01
CA LEU A 189 10.39 -7.89 8.44
C LEU A 189 10.10 -7.73 9.92
N ARG A 190 11.09 -7.29 10.69
CA ARG A 190 10.99 -6.97 12.11
C ARG A 190 11.29 -5.49 12.30
N TYR A 191 10.31 -4.78 12.85
CA TYR A 191 10.38 -3.36 13.17
C TYR A 191 10.39 -3.21 14.70
N SER A 192 11.57 -3.14 15.30
CA SER A 192 11.71 -2.96 16.75
C SER A 192 11.14 -1.61 17.16
N LEU A 193 10.20 -1.60 18.11
CA LEU A 193 9.53 -0.37 18.52
C LEU A 193 10.54 0.58 19.18
N ARG A 194 10.48 1.85 18.78
CA ARG A 194 11.37 2.90 19.30
C ARG A 194 11.20 3.03 20.82
N THR A 195 12.31 2.92 21.55
CA THR A 195 12.34 3.13 23.00
C THR A 195 12.51 4.62 23.35
N GLU A 196 12.42 4.96 24.64
CA GLU A 196 12.70 6.31 25.13
C GLU A 196 14.14 6.75 24.81
N THR A 197 15.11 5.84 24.98
CA THR A 197 16.51 6.08 24.67
C THR A 197 16.71 6.32 23.16
N ASP A 198 16.05 5.52 22.32
CA ASP A 198 16.11 5.72 20.86
C ASP A 198 15.49 7.06 20.46
N ALA A 199 14.34 7.42 21.04
CA ALA A 199 13.65 8.68 20.73
C ALA A 199 14.46 9.93 21.11
N ALA A 200 15.26 9.87 22.17
CA ALA A 200 16.15 10.96 22.56
C ALA A 200 17.31 11.16 21.57
N GLU A 201 17.76 10.09 20.91
CA GLU A 201 18.90 10.12 19.99
C GLU A 201 18.48 10.17 18.50
N SER A 202 17.20 9.91 18.20
CA SER A 202 16.75 9.77 16.82
C SER A 202 16.64 11.11 16.10
N GLU A 203 17.44 11.27 15.05
CA GLU A 203 17.30 12.37 14.10
C GLU A 203 16.02 12.29 13.24
N ILE A 204 15.32 11.14 13.25
CA ILE A 204 14.11 10.89 12.43
C ILE A 204 12.84 11.28 13.18
N SER A 205 12.64 10.76 14.39
CA SER A 205 11.42 10.97 15.15
C SER A 205 11.66 10.77 16.65
N ASN A 206 11.14 11.70 17.45
CA ASN A 206 11.09 11.58 18.90
C ASN A 206 9.77 10.94 19.40
N LYS A 207 8.90 10.49 18.48
CA LYS A 207 7.64 9.84 18.84
C LYS A 207 7.88 8.36 19.17
N ILE A 208 7.37 7.96 20.33
CA ILE A 208 7.37 6.58 20.83
C ILE A 208 6.00 5.96 20.56
N TYR A 209 6.01 4.74 20.05
CA TYR A 209 4.83 3.91 19.92
C TYR A 209 4.80 2.88 21.03
N GLN A 210 3.87 3.06 21.97
CA GLN A 210 3.60 2.07 23.01
C GLN A 210 2.90 0.85 22.42
N ILE A 211 3.07 -0.31 23.06
CA ILE A 211 2.41 -1.56 22.65
C ILE A 211 0.89 -1.36 22.54
N SER A 212 0.27 -0.67 23.50
CA SER A 212 -1.18 -0.39 23.49
C SER A 212 -1.62 0.43 22.27
N GLN A 213 -0.77 1.32 21.75
CA GLN A 213 -1.06 2.06 20.53
C GLN A 213 -0.98 1.15 19.31
N MET A 214 -0.08 0.17 19.28
CA MET A 214 -0.02 -0.84 18.22
C MET A 214 -1.23 -1.78 18.25
N GLU A 215 -1.69 -2.19 19.44
CA GLU A 215 -2.94 -2.94 19.62
C GLU A 215 -4.14 -2.14 19.07
N GLU A 216 -4.19 -0.84 19.37
CA GLU A 216 -5.21 0.05 18.82
C GLU A 216 -5.13 0.16 17.29
N LEU A 217 -3.92 0.19 16.70
CA LEU A 217 -3.77 0.15 15.24
C LEU A 217 -4.32 -1.13 14.62
N PHE A 218 -4.07 -2.29 15.23
CA PHE A 218 -4.65 -3.56 14.77
C PHE A 218 -6.18 -3.51 14.87
N LYS A 219 -6.71 -3.01 15.98
CA LYS A 219 -8.16 -2.84 16.14
C LYS A 219 -8.77 -1.90 15.10
N ILE A 220 -8.16 -0.73 14.86
CA ILE A 220 -8.60 0.21 13.82
C ILE A 220 -8.56 -0.45 12.45
N PHE A 221 -7.51 -1.23 12.15
CA PHE A 221 -7.44 -1.97 10.90
C PHE A 221 -8.61 -2.94 10.78
N TYR A 222 -8.92 -3.72 11.81
CA TYR A 222 -10.06 -4.65 11.80
C TYR A 222 -11.42 -3.96 11.66
N ASP A 223 -11.63 -2.84 12.36
CA ASP A 223 -12.92 -2.16 12.43
C ASP A 223 -13.20 -1.29 11.19
N VAL A 224 -12.17 -0.67 10.60
CA VAL A 224 -12.32 0.37 9.57
C VAL A 224 -11.81 -0.06 8.19
N ASP A 225 -10.60 -0.62 8.14
CA ASP A 225 -9.90 -0.97 6.90
C ASP A 225 -10.34 -2.36 6.41
N ASN A 226 -10.07 -3.40 7.19
CA ASN A 226 -10.67 -4.73 7.07
C ASN A 226 -10.59 -5.30 5.63
N ILE A 227 -11.66 -5.96 5.17
CA ILE A 227 -11.80 -6.49 3.81
C ILE A 227 -11.57 -5.43 2.72
N THR A 228 -11.75 -4.14 3.02
CA THR A 228 -11.61 -3.10 1.99
C THR A 228 -10.18 -3.02 1.47
N CYS A 229 -9.18 -3.32 2.29
CA CYS A 229 -7.79 -3.38 1.85
C CYS A 229 -7.50 -4.55 0.90
N LEU A 230 -8.37 -5.58 0.79
CA LEU A 230 -8.15 -6.72 -0.09
C LEU A 230 -8.83 -6.58 -1.45
N ILE A 231 -9.83 -5.71 -1.62
CA ILE A 231 -10.72 -5.72 -2.79
C ILE A 231 -9.94 -5.57 -4.11
N PHE A 232 -9.08 -4.55 -4.19
CA PHE A 232 -8.38 -4.16 -5.43
C PHE A 232 -6.88 -4.46 -5.43
N LEU A 233 -6.36 -5.18 -4.42
CA LEU A 233 -5.02 -5.76 -4.47
C LEU A 233 -4.93 -6.85 -5.54
N LYS A 234 -3.72 -7.14 -6.02
CA LYS A 234 -3.50 -8.05 -7.15
C LYS A 234 -3.24 -9.49 -6.74
N TYR A 235 -2.53 -9.70 -5.65
CA TYR A 235 -1.94 -10.99 -5.30
C TYR A 235 -2.33 -11.43 -3.89
N ILE A 236 -2.47 -10.53 -2.93
CA ILE A 236 -2.83 -10.91 -1.56
C ILE A 236 -4.23 -11.53 -1.51
N GLU A 237 -4.32 -12.71 -0.90
CA GLU A 237 -5.51 -13.52 -0.69
C GLU A 237 -5.90 -13.62 0.79
N LYS A 238 -4.92 -13.47 1.69
CA LYS A 238 -5.10 -13.61 3.13
C LYS A 238 -4.31 -12.58 3.92
N ILE A 239 -4.95 -12.02 4.94
CA ILE A 239 -4.29 -11.21 5.97
C ILE A 239 -4.54 -11.85 7.33
N SER A 240 -3.52 -11.94 8.18
CA SER A 240 -3.65 -12.50 9.52
C SER A 240 -2.95 -11.65 10.55
N PHE A 241 -3.53 -11.56 11.75
CA PHE A 241 -3.01 -10.79 12.86
C PHE A 241 -2.84 -11.67 14.08
N TYR A 242 -1.68 -11.57 14.71
CA TYR A 242 -1.31 -12.33 15.91
C TYR A 242 -0.68 -11.39 16.94
N GLU A 243 -0.67 -11.86 18.18
CA GLU A 243 0.11 -11.27 19.27
C GLU A 243 1.00 -12.33 19.91
N ILE A 244 2.20 -11.94 20.35
CA ILE A 244 3.01 -12.75 21.25
C ILE A 244 3.07 -12.01 22.58
N LYS A 245 2.30 -12.48 23.55
CA LYS A 245 2.26 -11.89 24.90
C LYS A 245 3.62 -11.99 25.58
N LYS A 246 3.90 -11.04 26.47
CA LYS A 246 5.15 -10.99 27.25
C LYS A 246 5.42 -12.31 27.97
N GLY A 247 6.61 -12.88 27.77
CA GLY A 247 7.05 -14.17 28.32
C GLY A 247 6.54 -15.40 27.57
N ARG A 248 5.65 -15.24 26.57
CA ARG A 248 5.19 -16.34 25.71
C ARG A 248 6.10 -16.46 24.49
N LYS A 249 6.14 -17.67 23.92
CA LYS A 249 6.94 -18.02 22.73
C LYS A 249 6.10 -18.51 21.56
N ILE A 250 4.77 -18.39 21.67
CA ILE A 250 3.82 -18.89 20.68
C ILE A 250 2.95 -17.69 20.26
N PRO A 251 2.86 -17.39 18.96
CA PRO A 251 1.92 -16.40 18.45
C PRO A 251 0.46 -16.84 18.67
N GLU A 252 -0.32 -16.00 19.33
CA GLU A 252 -1.75 -16.18 19.58
C GLU A 252 -2.55 -15.43 18.48
N PRO A 253 -3.52 -16.08 17.81
CA PRO A 253 -4.30 -15.44 16.74
C PRO A 253 -5.26 -14.40 17.30
N LEU A 254 -5.30 -13.22 16.67
CA LEU A 254 -6.27 -12.16 16.96
C LEU A 254 -7.46 -12.25 16.00
N TYR A 255 -7.18 -12.10 14.72
CA TYR A 255 -8.16 -12.23 13.64
C TYR A 255 -7.47 -12.48 12.30
N GLN A 256 -8.24 -12.95 11.33
CA GLN A 256 -7.80 -13.16 9.95
C GLN A 256 -8.91 -12.74 8.97
N ILE A 257 -8.49 -12.43 7.74
CA ILE A 257 -9.35 -12.08 6.64
C ILE A 257 -8.91 -12.90 5.44
N ASP A 258 -9.80 -13.76 4.94
CA ASP A 258 -9.51 -14.70 3.85
C ASP A 258 -10.44 -14.44 2.66
N ILE A 259 -9.90 -14.50 1.45
CA ILE A 259 -10.70 -14.65 0.22
C ILE A 259 -11.02 -16.13 0.04
N THR A 260 -12.23 -16.56 0.36
CA THR A 260 -12.60 -17.99 0.38
C THR A 260 -12.67 -18.61 -1.01
N ASN A 261 -12.82 -17.82 -2.07
CA ASN A 261 -12.72 -18.24 -3.47
C ASN A 261 -11.41 -17.77 -4.15
N ALA A 262 -10.31 -17.68 -3.39
CA ALA A 262 -9.00 -17.19 -3.82
C ALA A 262 -8.55 -17.67 -5.21
N LYS A 263 -8.61 -18.98 -5.48
CA LYS A 263 -8.19 -19.55 -6.77
C LYS A 263 -8.93 -18.97 -7.99
N GLU A 264 -10.23 -18.71 -7.86
CA GLU A 264 -11.01 -18.05 -8.91
C GLU A 264 -10.57 -16.60 -9.07
N ILE A 265 -10.40 -15.89 -7.96
CA ILE A 265 -10.02 -14.48 -7.93
C ILE A 265 -8.62 -14.27 -8.49
N SER A 266 -7.65 -15.11 -8.13
CA SER A 266 -6.28 -15.06 -8.63
C SER A 266 -6.22 -15.16 -10.16
N ASN A 267 -7.02 -16.06 -10.76
CA ASN A 267 -7.14 -16.16 -12.22
C ASN A 267 -7.72 -14.87 -12.84
N LYS A 268 -8.75 -14.28 -12.22
CA LYS A 268 -9.38 -13.03 -12.69
C LYS A 268 -8.42 -11.83 -12.58
N ARG A 269 -7.67 -11.74 -11.47
CA ARG A 269 -6.66 -10.69 -11.25
C ARG A 269 -5.47 -10.82 -12.20
N THR A 270 -4.99 -12.05 -12.41
CA THR A 270 -3.92 -12.33 -13.39
C THR A 270 -4.34 -11.96 -14.81
N LEU A 271 -5.58 -12.30 -15.20
CA LEU A 271 -6.12 -11.90 -16.49
C LEU A 271 -6.20 -10.37 -16.63
N LEU A 272 -6.66 -9.66 -15.60
CA LEU A 272 -6.68 -8.20 -15.58
C LEU A 272 -5.26 -7.62 -15.74
N ALA A 273 -4.28 -8.12 -14.98
CA ALA A 273 -2.90 -7.67 -15.05
C ALA A 273 -2.28 -7.89 -16.44
N ASN A 274 -2.51 -9.06 -17.05
CA ASN A 274 -2.04 -9.36 -18.40
C ASN A 274 -2.65 -8.42 -19.45
N ASN A 275 -3.94 -8.07 -19.32
CA ASN A 275 -4.61 -7.13 -20.21
C ASN A 275 -4.07 -5.70 -20.05
N ILE A 276 -3.83 -5.24 -18.81
CA ILE A 276 -3.15 -3.96 -18.54
C ILE A 276 -1.78 -3.94 -19.21
N MET A 277 -0.99 -5.02 -19.07
CA MET A 277 0.33 -5.11 -19.71
C MET A 277 0.27 -5.10 -21.24
N SER A 278 -0.69 -5.81 -21.82
CA SER A 278 -0.94 -5.79 -23.27
C SER A 278 -1.25 -4.38 -23.76
N MET A 279 -2.10 -3.66 -23.04
CA MET A 279 -2.46 -2.28 -23.39
C MET A 279 -1.27 -1.30 -23.30
N ILE A 280 -0.34 -1.51 -22.37
CA ILE A 280 0.85 -0.66 -22.26
C ILE A 280 1.87 -0.98 -23.37
N THR A 281 2.05 -2.26 -23.68
CA THR A 281 3.08 -2.74 -24.62
C THR A 281 2.62 -2.68 -26.08
N SER A 282 1.32 -2.77 -26.34
CA SER A 282 0.73 -2.78 -27.69
C SER A 282 -0.65 -2.09 -27.69
N PRO A 283 -0.72 -0.79 -27.36
CA PRO A 283 -1.99 -0.07 -27.20
C PRO A 283 -2.83 -0.07 -28.48
N LEU A 284 -2.24 0.15 -29.65
CA LEU A 284 -2.96 0.39 -30.91
C LEU A 284 -3.88 -0.76 -31.38
N THR A 285 -3.75 -1.94 -30.80
CA THR A 285 -4.55 -3.14 -31.13
C THR A 285 -5.44 -3.61 -29.99
N PHE A 286 -5.46 -2.91 -28.86
CA PHE A 286 -6.15 -3.35 -27.66
C PHE A 286 -7.63 -2.93 -27.67
N GLY A 287 -8.52 -3.91 -27.76
CA GLY A 287 -9.97 -3.69 -27.64
C GLY A 287 -10.40 -3.54 -26.18
N THR A 288 -11.66 -3.15 -25.97
CA THR A 288 -12.26 -3.05 -24.63
C THR A 288 -12.13 -4.36 -23.84
N PHE A 289 -11.73 -4.26 -22.56
CA PHE A 289 -11.72 -5.40 -21.65
C PHE A 289 -12.62 -5.13 -20.43
N GLU A 290 -13.56 -6.03 -20.18
CA GLU A 290 -14.42 -6.01 -19.00
C GLU A 290 -14.34 -7.37 -18.31
N THR A 291 -14.22 -7.35 -16.97
CA THR A 291 -14.32 -8.55 -16.16
C THR A 291 -15.26 -8.32 -14.99
N ILE A 292 -16.18 -9.25 -14.78
CA ILE A 292 -17.15 -9.25 -13.69
C ILE A 292 -16.97 -10.56 -12.92
N TYR A 293 -16.81 -10.46 -11.60
CA TYR A 293 -16.68 -11.63 -10.74
C TYR A 293 -17.13 -11.33 -9.31
N LYS A 294 -17.41 -12.40 -8.55
CA LYS A 294 -17.80 -12.30 -7.14
C LYS A 294 -16.61 -12.63 -6.26
N MET A 295 -16.31 -11.78 -5.29
CA MET A 295 -15.36 -12.08 -4.21
C MET A 295 -16.11 -12.48 -2.95
N LYS A 296 -15.65 -13.53 -2.29
CA LYS A 296 -16.19 -14.01 -1.02
C LYS A 296 -15.14 -13.85 0.07
N PHE A 297 -15.49 -13.14 1.12
CA PHE A 297 -14.61 -12.93 2.26
C PHE A 297 -15.11 -13.69 3.48
N CYS A 298 -14.18 -14.22 4.26
CA CYS A 298 -14.41 -14.68 5.62
C CYS A 298 -13.48 -13.91 6.56
N GLN A 299 -14.06 -13.21 7.52
CA GLN A 299 -13.31 -12.62 8.63
C GLN A 299 -13.51 -13.53 9.84
N SER A 300 -12.44 -14.07 10.40
CA SER A 300 -12.50 -14.89 11.61
C SER A 300 -11.85 -14.15 12.76
N SER A 301 -12.50 -14.13 13.92
CA SER A 301 -11.96 -13.64 15.18
C SER A 301 -12.43 -14.52 16.35
N ALA A 302 -11.99 -14.22 17.57
CA ALA A 302 -12.49 -14.89 18.77
C ALA A 302 -14.02 -14.78 18.96
N GLN A 303 -14.65 -13.76 18.37
CA GLN A 303 -16.11 -13.55 18.43
C GLN A 303 -16.90 -14.36 17.38
N GLY A 304 -16.20 -15.04 16.46
CA GLY A 304 -16.81 -15.87 15.42
C GLY A 304 -16.41 -15.43 14.01
N ASN A 305 -17.17 -15.91 13.02
CA ASN A 305 -16.91 -15.68 11.60
C ASN A 305 -17.95 -14.73 11.00
N ILE A 306 -17.48 -13.74 10.25
CA ILE A 306 -18.30 -12.83 9.46
C ILE A 306 -17.99 -13.07 7.99
N ASN A 307 -19.00 -13.49 7.23
CA ASN A 307 -18.87 -13.68 5.79
C ASN A 307 -19.46 -12.49 5.04
N SER A 308 -18.90 -12.16 3.88
CA SER A 308 -19.51 -11.18 2.96
C SER A 308 -19.25 -11.54 1.51
N GLU A 309 -20.17 -11.13 0.63
CA GLU A 309 -20.04 -11.32 -0.80
C GLU A 309 -20.04 -9.96 -1.52
N TRP A 310 -19.09 -9.79 -2.43
CA TRP A 310 -18.87 -8.55 -3.16
C TRP A 310 -18.86 -8.81 -4.65
N LEU A 311 -19.54 -7.97 -5.42
CA LEU A 311 -19.44 -7.98 -6.86
C LEU A 311 -18.38 -6.98 -7.29
N ILE A 312 -17.43 -7.45 -8.08
CA ILE A 312 -16.35 -6.65 -8.65
C ILE A 312 -16.52 -6.56 -10.16
N ILE A 313 -16.35 -5.34 -10.68
CA ILE A 313 -16.32 -5.06 -12.10
C ILE A 313 -15.01 -4.31 -12.36
N ASN A 314 -14.15 -4.83 -13.24
CA ASN A 314 -13.03 -4.04 -13.76
C ASN A 314 -13.24 -3.79 -15.25
N TYR A 315 -12.94 -2.57 -15.65
CA TYR A 315 -13.09 -2.08 -17.00
C TYR A 315 -11.82 -1.39 -17.45
N ILE A 316 -11.34 -1.77 -18.63
CA ILE A 316 -10.23 -1.12 -19.31
C ILE A 316 -10.77 -0.54 -20.61
N ALA A 317 -10.53 0.76 -20.82
CA ALA A 317 -10.97 1.48 -22.01
C ALA A 317 -10.47 0.86 -23.32
N ASP A 318 -11.29 0.90 -24.37
CA ASP A 318 -10.83 0.69 -25.73
C ASP A 318 -9.87 1.80 -26.16
N VAL A 319 -8.86 1.46 -26.96
CA VAL A 319 -7.98 2.48 -27.55
C VAL A 319 -8.65 3.32 -28.65
N ASN A 320 -9.79 2.85 -29.16
CA ASN A 320 -10.58 3.54 -30.17
C ASN A 320 -11.66 4.45 -29.56
N ASP A 321 -11.81 4.50 -28.23
CA ASP A 321 -12.72 5.45 -27.56
C ASP A 321 -12.23 6.89 -27.80
N GLU A 322 -13.12 7.80 -28.20
CA GLU A 322 -12.78 9.21 -28.41
C GLU A 322 -12.18 9.87 -27.14
N ASN A 323 -12.56 9.38 -25.96
CA ASN A 323 -12.00 9.81 -24.69
C ASN A 323 -10.61 9.20 -24.44
N TYR A 324 -10.28 8.05 -25.03
CA TYR A 324 -8.96 7.44 -24.96
C TYR A 324 -7.88 8.29 -25.64
N ALA A 325 -8.23 8.98 -26.72
CA ALA A 325 -7.30 9.88 -27.41
C ALA A 325 -6.67 10.93 -26.47
N LYS A 326 -7.42 11.35 -25.44
CA LYS A 326 -6.97 12.29 -24.40
C LYS A 326 -5.95 11.66 -23.41
N PHE A 327 -5.88 10.33 -23.34
CA PHE A 327 -4.98 9.58 -22.47
C PHE A 327 -3.73 9.03 -23.18
N LYS A 328 -3.66 9.12 -24.51
CA LYS A 328 -2.57 8.53 -25.31
C LYS A 328 -1.17 8.99 -24.87
N THR A 329 -1.02 10.27 -24.55
CA THR A 329 0.24 10.86 -24.03
C THR A 329 0.58 10.31 -22.64
N TYR A 330 -0.42 10.17 -21.76
CA TYR A 330 -0.22 9.65 -20.39
C TYR A 330 0.08 8.14 -20.36
N ILE A 331 -0.45 7.36 -21.30
CA ILE A 331 -0.09 5.93 -21.43
C ILE A 331 1.35 5.79 -21.91
N ARG A 332 1.78 6.58 -22.89
CA ARG A 332 3.14 6.52 -23.41
C ARG A 332 4.16 7.01 -22.40
N ASP A 333 3.92 8.17 -21.80
CA ASP A 333 4.91 8.91 -21.02
C ASP A 333 4.86 8.53 -19.52
N CYS A 334 3.65 8.20 -19.03
CA CYS A 334 3.41 7.86 -17.63
C CYS A 334 2.93 6.42 -17.40
N LYS A 335 2.77 5.62 -18.47
CA LYS A 335 2.28 4.21 -18.40
C LYS A 335 0.94 4.07 -17.69
N PHE A 336 0.12 5.11 -17.78
CA PHE A 336 -1.13 5.23 -17.07
C PHE A 336 -2.28 4.58 -17.85
N VAL A 337 -2.67 3.36 -17.49
CA VAL A 337 -3.80 2.67 -18.14
C VAL A 337 -5.14 3.15 -17.58
N PRO A 338 -6.13 3.52 -18.41
CA PRO A 338 -7.48 3.86 -17.97
C PRO A 338 -8.25 2.59 -17.54
N ASN A 339 -7.83 2.04 -16.39
CA ASN A 339 -8.46 0.92 -15.71
C ASN A 339 -9.32 1.46 -14.55
N VAL A 340 -10.59 1.06 -14.52
CA VAL A 340 -11.50 1.38 -13.44
C VAL A 340 -12.06 0.09 -12.84
N GLY A 341 -11.91 -0.03 -11.53
CA GLY A 341 -12.52 -1.09 -10.73
C GLY A 341 -13.73 -0.55 -9.96
N LEU A 342 -14.77 -1.37 -9.81
CA LEU A 342 -15.98 -1.05 -9.08
C LEU A 342 -16.31 -2.21 -8.15
N ALA A 343 -16.68 -1.91 -6.92
CA ALA A 343 -16.98 -2.92 -5.91
C ALA A 343 -18.21 -2.56 -5.09
N ALA A 344 -19.15 -3.50 -4.99
CA ALA A 344 -20.34 -3.36 -4.16
C ALA A 344 -20.63 -4.65 -3.40
N ARG A 345 -21.00 -4.53 -2.12
CA ARG A 345 -21.47 -5.67 -1.33
C ARG A 345 -22.85 -6.09 -1.84
N ILE A 346 -23.05 -7.39 -2.05
CA ILE A 346 -24.30 -7.94 -2.63
C ILE A 346 -25.16 -8.70 -1.62
N ASP A 347 -24.59 -9.18 -0.52
CA ASP A 347 -25.32 -9.84 0.57
C ASP A 347 -25.96 -8.84 1.54
N TYR A 348 -25.49 -7.58 1.57
CA TYR A 348 -26.07 -6.52 2.41
C TYR A 348 -26.07 -5.13 1.75
N VAL A 349 -26.77 -5.04 0.61
CA VAL A 349 -26.77 -3.87 -0.29
C VAL A 349 -27.14 -2.56 0.41
N SER A 350 -28.08 -2.58 1.37
CA SER A 350 -28.58 -1.37 2.03
C SER A 350 -27.57 -0.66 2.94
N LYS A 351 -26.44 -1.31 3.26
CA LYS A 351 -25.34 -0.74 4.04
C LYS A 351 -24.10 -0.45 3.21
N ASN A 352 -24.20 -0.48 1.88
CA ASN A 352 -23.06 -0.11 1.04
C ASN A 352 -22.71 1.37 1.25
N ILE A 353 -21.47 1.60 1.69
CA ILE A 353 -20.83 2.90 1.73
C ILE A 353 -19.63 2.79 0.80
N GLY A 354 -19.67 3.50 -0.32
CA GLY A 354 -18.61 3.53 -1.31
C GLY A 354 -17.38 4.25 -0.77
N LYS A 355 -16.20 3.76 -1.14
CA LYS A 355 -14.92 4.43 -0.91
C LYS A 355 -14.20 4.63 -2.25
N LEU A 356 -13.35 5.65 -2.33
CA LEU A 356 -12.41 5.79 -3.43
C LEU A 356 -11.14 4.99 -3.15
N TYR A 357 -10.59 4.36 -4.18
CA TYR A 357 -9.38 3.55 -4.09
C TYR A 357 -8.39 3.99 -5.16
N CYS A 358 -7.12 3.99 -4.77
CA CYS A 358 -6.01 3.83 -5.68
C CYS A 358 -5.30 2.55 -5.22
N PHE A 359 -5.88 1.40 -5.60
CA PHE A 359 -5.59 0.03 -5.14
C PHE A 359 -5.92 -0.23 -3.66
N LEU A 360 -5.54 0.69 -2.77
CA LEU A 360 -5.96 0.74 -1.39
C LEU A 360 -6.94 1.91 -1.16
N PRO A 361 -7.80 1.84 -0.12
CA PRO A 361 -8.79 2.88 0.14
C PRO A 361 -8.11 4.22 0.46
N LEU A 362 -8.55 5.28 -0.19
CA LEU A 362 -8.08 6.64 0.06
C LEU A 362 -8.74 7.20 1.34
N PRO A 363 -7.98 7.85 2.23
CA PRO A 363 -8.52 8.48 3.44
C PRO A 363 -9.47 9.64 3.11
N GLY A 364 -10.43 9.91 4.00
CA GLY A 364 -11.13 11.21 4.04
C GLY A 364 -12.21 11.46 2.99
N ASN A 365 -12.35 10.62 1.97
CA ASN A 365 -13.43 10.76 0.97
C ASN A 365 -14.73 10.16 1.52
N LYS A 366 -15.58 11.03 2.09
CA LYS A 366 -16.96 10.72 2.50
C LYS A 366 -17.92 11.19 1.41
N ASP A 367 -17.76 10.65 0.22
CA ASP A 367 -18.74 10.92 -0.83
C ASP A 367 -19.95 9.98 -0.68
N ASP A 368 -21.14 10.47 -1.06
CA ASP A 368 -22.44 9.76 -1.04
C ASP A 368 -22.50 8.63 -2.10
N PHE A 369 -21.43 7.87 -2.32
CA PHE A 369 -21.44 6.75 -3.26
C PHE A 369 -21.95 5.49 -2.58
N SER A 370 -22.79 4.71 -3.28
CA SER A 370 -23.20 3.37 -2.83
C SER A 370 -22.31 2.27 -3.40
N VAL A 371 -21.25 2.62 -4.13
CA VAL A 371 -20.31 1.69 -4.77
C VAL A 371 -18.90 2.22 -4.58
N SER A 372 -17.96 1.34 -4.28
CA SER A 372 -16.54 1.66 -4.19
C SER A 372 -15.92 1.75 -5.57
N ILE A 373 -15.06 2.74 -5.80
CA ILE A 373 -14.45 3.02 -7.11
C ILE A 373 -12.94 3.00 -6.97
N ASN A 374 -12.29 2.16 -7.77
CA ASN A 374 -10.85 2.08 -7.92
C ASN A 374 -10.40 2.66 -9.25
N GLY A 375 -9.35 3.46 -9.21
CA GLY A 375 -8.70 3.96 -10.41
C GLY A 375 -7.29 4.38 -10.11
N CYS A 376 -6.50 4.56 -11.16
CA CYS A 376 -5.20 5.18 -11.05
C CYS A 376 -5.43 6.68 -10.83
N PHE A 377 -5.61 7.15 -9.61
CA PHE A 377 -5.76 8.59 -9.38
C PHE A 377 -4.40 9.24 -9.13
N ALA A 378 -4.20 10.46 -9.64
CA ALA A 378 -3.13 11.32 -9.13
C ALA A 378 -3.50 11.72 -7.71
N VAL A 379 -2.69 11.27 -6.76
CA VAL A 379 -2.90 11.49 -5.32
C VAL A 379 -1.73 12.28 -4.79
N SER A 380 -2.01 13.17 -3.83
CA SER A 380 -1.01 13.93 -3.10
C SER A 380 0.11 13.01 -2.60
N LYS A 381 1.32 13.55 -2.39
CA LYS A 381 2.46 12.76 -1.89
C LYS A 381 2.07 11.84 -0.74
N ASN A 382 1.34 12.34 0.25
CA ASN A 382 0.88 11.58 1.41
C ASN A 382 -0.31 10.63 1.19
N ARG A 383 -0.75 10.46 -0.06
CA ARG A 383 -1.86 9.60 -0.51
C ARG A 383 -3.20 9.84 0.19
N ARG A 384 -3.40 11.02 0.79
CA ARG A 384 -4.62 11.37 1.52
C ARG A 384 -5.69 11.99 0.63
N HIS A 385 -5.28 12.72 -0.38
CA HIS A 385 -6.18 13.52 -1.21
C HIS A 385 -5.82 13.33 -2.67
N LEU A 386 -6.78 13.59 -3.55
CA LEU A 386 -6.50 13.77 -4.96
C LEU A 386 -5.62 15.01 -5.11
N GLU A 387 -4.59 14.94 -5.95
CA GLU A 387 -3.66 16.05 -6.14
C GLU A 387 -4.36 17.16 -6.93
N SER A 388 -4.42 18.38 -6.38
CA SER A 388 -5.18 19.50 -6.94
C SER A 388 -4.31 20.59 -7.58
N SER A 389 -3.00 20.37 -7.71
CA SER A 389 -2.03 21.45 -7.94
C SER A 389 -1.11 21.25 -9.16
N MET A 390 -1.61 20.66 -10.24
CA MET A 390 -0.90 20.66 -11.52
C MET A 390 -1.84 21.15 -12.62
N ASP A 391 -1.26 21.60 -13.75
CA ASP A 391 -1.97 21.70 -15.04
C ASP A 391 -2.72 20.38 -15.42
N ASP A 392 -2.46 19.29 -14.68
CA ASP A 392 -3.17 18.01 -14.62
C ASP A 392 -4.60 18.03 -14.04
N ASP A 393 -5.20 19.19 -13.80
CA ASP A 393 -6.66 19.31 -13.68
C ASP A 393 -7.33 18.56 -14.84
N LEU A 394 -6.74 18.60 -16.03
CA LEU A 394 -7.17 17.82 -17.19
C LEU A 394 -7.11 16.29 -16.98
N VAL A 395 -6.13 15.72 -16.28
CA VAL A 395 -6.03 14.25 -16.11
C VAL A 395 -7.11 13.74 -15.18
N ILE A 396 -7.26 14.38 -14.03
CA ILE A 396 -8.25 14.00 -13.02
C ILE A 396 -9.65 14.31 -13.57
N ILE A 397 -9.87 15.47 -14.19
CA ILE A 397 -11.14 15.83 -14.83
C ILE A 397 -11.44 14.91 -16.02
N ASN A 398 -10.46 14.57 -16.87
CA ASN A 398 -10.68 13.63 -17.97
C ASN A 398 -10.91 12.21 -17.48
N PHE A 399 -10.31 11.79 -16.36
CA PHE A 399 -10.53 10.46 -15.78
C PHE A 399 -11.88 10.38 -15.08
N ILE A 400 -12.29 11.43 -14.36
CA ILE A 400 -13.63 11.56 -13.79
C ILE A 400 -14.68 11.68 -14.90
N ASN A 401 -14.42 12.41 -15.98
CA ASN A 401 -15.28 12.49 -17.15
C ASN A 401 -15.33 11.16 -17.90
N PHE A 402 -14.22 10.42 -17.98
CA PHE A 402 -14.15 9.07 -18.54
C PHE A 402 -14.95 8.08 -17.67
N ILE A 403 -14.80 8.13 -16.35
CA ILE A 403 -15.63 7.43 -15.36
C ILE A 403 -17.11 7.79 -15.62
N ASN A 404 -17.46 9.06 -15.69
CA ASN A 404 -18.85 9.50 -15.89
C ASN A 404 -19.42 9.12 -17.28
N ALA A 405 -18.61 9.15 -18.33
CA ALA A 405 -19.01 8.85 -19.71
C ALA A 405 -19.13 7.35 -19.98
N ASN A 406 -18.27 6.53 -19.37
CA ASN A 406 -18.19 5.10 -19.64
C ASN A 406 -18.77 4.21 -18.53
N ILE A 407 -18.61 4.54 -17.25
CA ILE A 407 -19.07 3.69 -16.15
C ILE A 407 -20.59 3.75 -15.97
N PHE A 408 -21.18 4.94 -15.99
CA PHE A 408 -22.64 5.05 -15.87
C PHE A 408 -23.38 4.46 -17.07
N ARG A 409 -22.77 4.47 -18.26
CA ARG A 409 -23.36 3.98 -19.51
C ARG A 409 -23.22 2.45 -19.68
N LEU A 410 -22.08 1.88 -19.27
CA LEU A 410 -21.82 0.42 -19.34
C LEU A 410 -22.47 -0.35 -18.19
N GLN A 411 -22.52 0.22 -16.98
CA GLN A 411 -23.19 -0.42 -15.83
C GLN A 411 -24.70 -0.55 -16.02
N MET A 412 -25.33 0.35 -16.78
CA MET A 412 -26.80 0.37 -16.92
C MET A 412 -27.36 -0.67 -17.90
N ILE A 413 -26.62 -0.96 -18.98
CA ILE A 413 -27.06 -1.86 -20.05
C ILE A 413 -26.70 -3.32 -19.74
N HIS A 414 -25.57 -3.57 -19.07
CA HIS A 414 -25.10 -4.93 -18.75
C HIS A 414 -25.77 -5.52 -17.49
N TYR A 415 -26.04 -4.70 -16.46
CA TYR A 415 -26.59 -5.19 -15.19
C TYR A 415 -28.10 -5.50 -15.27
N ALA A 416 -28.84 -4.79 -16.13
CA ALA A 416 -30.26 -5.02 -16.37
C ALA A 416 -30.55 -6.30 -17.18
N SER A 417 -29.55 -6.85 -17.89
CA SER A 417 -29.75 -7.93 -18.88
C SER A 417 -29.30 -9.32 -18.43
N LYS A 418 -28.47 -9.49 -17.37
CA LYS A 418 -27.80 -10.78 -17.08
C LYS A 418 -28.05 -11.47 -15.73
N VAL A 419 -28.79 -10.89 -14.77
CA VAL A 419 -29.05 -11.58 -13.49
C VAL A 419 -30.55 -11.78 -13.24
N HIS A 420 -31.03 -13.02 -13.46
CA HIS A 420 -32.35 -13.45 -12.99
C HIS A 420 -32.40 -13.36 -11.46
N GLY A 421 -33.38 -12.63 -10.92
CA GLY A 421 -33.63 -12.51 -9.47
C GLY A 421 -33.24 -11.17 -8.81
N ILE A 422 -32.49 -10.28 -9.48
CA ILE A 422 -32.15 -8.93 -8.94
C ILE A 422 -33.02 -7.81 -9.55
N ASN A 423 -33.95 -8.17 -10.44
CA ASN A 423 -34.71 -7.23 -11.30
C ASN A 423 -35.57 -6.24 -10.51
N ILE A 424 -36.09 -6.62 -9.33
CA ILE A 424 -37.01 -5.76 -8.55
C ILE A 424 -36.24 -4.77 -7.67
N TYR A 425 -35.13 -5.20 -7.06
CA TYR A 425 -34.38 -4.38 -6.09
C TYR A 425 -33.60 -3.26 -6.77
N LEU A 426 -32.99 -3.54 -7.94
CA LEU A 426 -32.30 -2.52 -8.73
C LEU A 426 -33.27 -1.56 -9.44
N LYS A 427 -34.46 -2.01 -9.88
CA LYS A 427 -35.51 -1.10 -10.34
C LYS A 427 -35.98 -0.15 -9.22
N ARG A 428 -35.99 -0.62 -7.96
CA ARG A 428 -36.30 0.21 -6.78
C ARG A 428 -35.18 1.20 -6.45
N LEU A 429 -33.93 0.76 -6.47
CA LEU A 429 -32.74 1.63 -6.35
C LEU A 429 -32.68 2.66 -7.48
N PHE A 430 -33.00 2.28 -8.73
CA PHE A 430 -33.12 3.21 -9.86
C PHE A 430 -34.26 4.21 -9.71
N ARG A 431 -35.42 3.81 -9.15
CA ARG A 431 -36.50 4.76 -8.85
C ARG A 431 -36.17 5.71 -7.70
N LEU A 432 -35.47 5.22 -6.66
CA LEU A 432 -35.10 5.99 -5.47
C LEU A 432 -33.91 6.92 -5.70
N TYR A 433 -32.90 6.47 -6.44
CA TYR A 433 -31.67 7.22 -6.67
C TYR A 433 -31.58 7.79 -8.08
N GLY A 434 -32.18 7.20 -9.12
CA GLY A 434 -32.19 7.80 -10.47
C GLY A 434 -32.92 9.14 -10.54
N LYS A 435 -33.99 9.34 -9.77
CA LYS A 435 -34.65 10.65 -9.63
C LYS A 435 -33.85 11.63 -8.77
N ASN A 436 -33.18 11.16 -7.72
CA ASN A 436 -32.41 12.00 -6.81
C ASN A 436 -30.99 12.31 -7.31
N PHE A 437 -30.40 11.50 -8.19
CA PHE A 437 -29.08 11.74 -8.77
C PHE A 437 -29.15 12.77 -9.91
N TYR A 438 -30.21 12.71 -10.72
CA TYR A 438 -30.50 13.76 -11.72
C TYR A 438 -30.88 15.10 -11.09
N HIS A 439 -31.58 15.10 -9.94
CA HIS A 439 -31.83 16.34 -9.19
C HIS A 439 -30.61 16.79 -8.33
N LYS A 440 -29.77 15.89 -7.82
CA LYS A 440 -28.50 16.25 -7.16
C LYS A 440 -27.44 16.77 -8.15
N GLN A 441 -27.58 16.50 -9.45
CA GLN A 441 -26.83 17.21 -10.50
C GLN A 441 -27.15 18.72 -10.52
N GLN A 442 -28.38 19.13 -10.18
CA GLN A 442 -28.73 20.56 -10.06
C GLN A 442 -28.28 21.18 -8.73
N ASN A 443 -28.25 20.40 -7.64
CA ASN A 443 -27.63 20.82 -6.37
C ASN A 443 -26.12 20.55 -6.36
N MET A 444 -25.48 21.02 -7.41
CA MET A 444 -24.04 21.11 -7.60
C MET A 444 -23.39 22.15 -6.67
N TYR A 445 -23.92 22.40 -5.46
CA TYR A 445 -23.38 23.43 -4.56
C TYR A 445 -22.04 23.00 -3.93
N HIS A 446 -21.83 21.69 -3.76
CA HIS A 446 -20.56 21.14 -3.22
C HIS A 446 -19.50 20.89 -4.29
N LEU A 447 -19.88 20.63 -5.55
CA LEU A 447 -18.93 20.59 -6.68
C LEU A 447 -18.68 21.98 -7.30
N LYS A 448 -19.62 22.94 -7.18
CA LYS A 448 -19.37 24.35 -7.52
C LYS A 448 -18.29 24.96 -6.63
N LYS A 449 -18.09 24.51 -5.39
CA LYS A 449 -16.90 24.92 -4.61
C LYS A 449 -15.58 24.35 -5.16
N PHE A 450 -15.63 23.27 -5.93
CA PHE A 450 -14.46 22.74 -6.65
C PHE A 450 -14.26 23.38 -8.04
N ILE A 451 -15.32 23.93 -8.65
CA ILE A 451 -15.26 24.57 -9.98
C ILE A 451 -15.20 26.11 -9.92
N HIS A 452 -15.65 26.77 -8.85
CA HIS A 452 -15.68 28.25 -8.76
C HIS A 452 -14.44 28.92 -8.16
N PHE A 453 -13.43 28.19 -7.67
CA PHE A 453 -12.17 28.84 -7.24
C PHE A 453 -11.25 29.18 -8.42
N GLY A 454 -11.47 28.57 -9.61
CA GLY A 454 -10.73 28.86 -10.84
C GLY A 454 -11.26 30.04 -11.66
N GLN A 455 -12.40 30.64 -11.30
CA GLN A 455 -12.99 31.78 -12.03
C GLN A 455 -12.78 33.14 -11.36
N TYR A 456 -12.15 33.22 -10.19
CA TYR A 456 -11.89 34.51 -9.52
C TYR A 456 -10.48 35.09 -9.79
N LEU A 457 -9.65 34.44 -10.62
CA LEU A 457 -8.33 34.94 -11.02
C LEU A 457 -8.18 35.21 -12.54
N LYS A 458 -9.30 35.40 -13.24
CA LYS A 458 -9.33 35.79 -14.67
C LYS A 458 -10.20 37.00 -14.98
N MET A 459 -10.35 37.92 -14.03
CA MET A 459 -10.99 39.24 -14.26
C MET A 459 -10.26 40.41 -13.59
N SER A 460 -8.93 40.44 -13.66
CA SER A 460 -8.15 41.65 -13.30
C SER A 460 -6.95 41.93 -14.21
N SER A 461 -7.03 41.52 -15.48
CA SER A 461 -6.24 42.17 -16.53
C SER A 461 -7.02 42.16 -17.84
N LEU A 462 -7.07 43.33 -18.47
CA LEU A 462 -7.75 43.65 -19.73
C LEU A 462 -9.25 43.95 -19.63
N LYS A 463 -9.56 45.13 -19.10
CA LYS A 463 -10.20 46.21 -19.88
C LYS A 463 -9.92 47.56 -19.19
N ASP A 464 -9.27 48.42 -19.98
CA ASP A 464 -8.86 49.82 -19.78
C ASP A 464 -7.82 50.13 -18.70
#